data_AF-A0A3M0ZV28-F1
#
_entry.id   AF-A0A3M0ZV28-F1
#
_cell.length_a   1.000
_cell.length_b   1.000
_cell.length_c   1.000
_cell.angle_alpha   90.00
_cell.angle_beta   90.00
_cell.angle_gamma   90.00
#
_symmetry.space_group_name_H-M   'P 1'
#
loop_
_entity.id
_entity.type
_entity.pdbx_description
1 polymer ?
#
loop_
_entity_poly.entity_id
_entity_poly.type
_entity_poly.pdbx_seq_one_letter_code
_entity_poly.pdbx_strand_id
1 'polypeptide(L)'
;MKGIVSYFKNLSGREYFICALRLYMGVWLLYIGLMKWIGGTANFLAYLHKGFDATWVPEPLTTVLGWIILFVEPIIGLWLLSGRSKRLAFASAADFFFLLVFGQTILKHYDVVANNWQYVVLAMVGAFMSEDS
;
A
#
# COMPACT_ATOMS: atom_id res chain seq x y z
N MET A 1 5.16 -17.03 -24.19
CA MET A 1 6.27 -16.95 -23.20
C MET A 1 7.57 -16.33 -23.73
N LYS A 2 7.99 -16.54 -24.99
CA LYS A 2 9.27 -15.99 -25.51
C LYS A 2 9.37 -14.45 -25.51
N GLY A 3 8.27 -13.72 -25.69
CA GLY A 3 8.26 -12.25 -25.70
C GLY A 3 8.48 -11.59 -24.33
N ILE A 4 7.90 -12.15 -23.27
CA ILE A 4 8.02 -11.60 -21.90
C ILE A 4 9.46 -11.75 -21.39
N VAL A 5 10.08 -12.91 -21.62
CA VAL A 5 11.47 -13.17 -21.22
C VAL A 5 12.46 -12.27 -22.00
N SER A 6 12.17 -11.97 -23.27
CA SER A 6 12.96 -11.02 -24.07
C SER A 6 12.84 -9.58 -23.54
N TYR A 7 11.63 -9.17 -23.14
CA TYR A 7 11.40 -7.84 -22.54
C TYR A 7 12.23 -7.61 -21.27
N PHE A 8 12.27 -8.61 -20.38
CA PHE A 8 13.05 -8.52 -19.15
C PHE A 8 14.57 -8.53 -19.37
N LYS A 9 15.07 -9.16 -20.43
CA LYS A 9 16.51 -9.17 -20.75
C LYS A 9 17.04 -7.82 -21.24
N ASN A 10 16.17 -6.95 -21.76
CA ASN A 10 16.55 -5.67 -22.35
C ASN A 10 16.30 -4.47 -21.41
N LEU A 11 15.77 -4.70 -20.21
CA LEU A 11 15.55 -3.64 -19.22
C LEU A 11 16.86 -3.29 -18.51
N SER A 12 17.12 -2.00 -18.36
CA SER A 12 18.17 -1.54 -17.44
C SER A 12 17.82 -1.95 -16.00
N GLY A 13 18.83 -2.08 -15.14
CA GLY A 13 18.60 -2.46 -13.73
C GLY A 13 17.59 -1.56 -13.01
N ARG A 14 17.57 -0.26 -13.36
CA ARG A 14 16.59 0.72 -12.86
C ARG A 14 15.17 0.38 -13.28
N GLU A 15 14.95 0.12 -14.58
CA GLU A 15 13.60 -0.16 -15.09
C GLU A 15 13.08 -1.51 -14.61
N TYR A 16 13.97 -2.51 -14.50
CA TYR A 16 13.64 -3.79 -13.88
C TYR A 16 13.18 -3.60 -12.44
N PHE A 17 13.95 -2.84 -11.63
CA PHE A 17 13.61 -2.57 -10.24
C PHE A 17 12.25 -1.89 -10.11
N ILE A 18 11.98 -0.83 -10.87
CA ILE A 18 10.69 -0.11 -10.85
C ILE A 18 9.54 -1.02 -11.27
N CYS A 19 9.74 -1.83 -12.31
CA CYS A 19 8.74 -2.77 -12.80
C CYS A 19 8.40 -3.84 -11.76
N ALA A 20 9.44 -4.47 -11.19
CA ALA A 20 9.31 -5.49 -10.16
C ALA A 20 8.64 -4.93 -8.90
N LEU A 21 9.09 -3.77 -8.42
CA LEU A 21 8.55 -3.13 -7.24
C LEU A 21 7.05 -2.81 -7.39
N ARG A 22 6.65 -2.26 -8.54
CA ARG A 22 5.24 -2.03 -8.87
C ARG A 22 4.42 -3.31 -8.87
N LEU A 23 4.93 -4.36 -9.51
CA LEU A 23 4.22 -5.64 -9.60
C LEU A 23 4.05 -6.25 -8.21
N TYR A 24 5.12 -6.37 -7.44
CA TYR A 24 5.07 -7.03 -6.13
C TYR A 24 4.26 -6.23 -5.13
N MET A 25 4.50 -4.93 -5.01
CA MET A 25 3.72 -4.08 -4.10
C MET A 25 2.27 -3.99 -4.55
N GLY A 26 2.01 -3.79 -5.85
CA GLY A 26 0.66 -3.66 -6.39
C GLY A 26 -0.18 -4.92 -6.21
N VAL A 27 0.38 -6.10 -6.50
CA VAL A 27 -0.30 -7.39 -6.27
C VAL A 27 -0.57 -7.61 -4.78
N TRP A 28 0.41 -7.33 -3.92
CA TRP A 28 0.25 -7.50 -2.47
C TRP A 28 -0.82 -6.57 -1.89
N LEU A 29 -0.81 -5.28 -2.25
CA LEU A 29 -1.82 -4.31 -1.83
C LEU A 29 -3.22 -4.70 -2.30
N LEU A 30 -3.32 -5.15 -3.55
CA LEU A 30 -4.58 -5.62 -4.11
C LEU A 30 -5.10 -6.88 -3.39
N TYR A 31 -4.21 -7.84 -3.10
CA TYR A 31 -4.55 -9.04 -2.34
C TYR A 31 -5.08 -8.70 -0.95
N ILE A 32 -4.36 -7.88 -0.18
CA ILE A 32 -4.77 -7.49 1.18
C ILE A 32 -6.08 -6.70 1.15
N GLY A 33 -6.21 -5.75 0.24
CA GLY A 33 -7.45 -4.97 0.09
C GLY A 33 -8.65 -5.85 -0.24
N LEU A 34 -8.53 -6.73 -1.23
CA LEU A 34 -9.61 -7.66 -1.62
C LEU A 34 -9.96 -8.65 -0.50
N MET A 35 -8.96 -9.13 0.26
CA MET A 35 -9.22 -10.03 1.38
C MET A 35 -10.04 -9.35 2.49
N LYS A 36 -9.93 -8.03 2.68
CA LYS A 36 -10.80 -7.30 3.61
C LYS A 36 -12.25 -7.21 3.12
N TRP A 37 -12.45 -7.12 1.80
CA TRP A 37 -13.79 -7.18 1.21
C TRP A 37 -14.40 -8.58 1.33
N ILE A 38 -13.63 -9.62 1.01
CA ILE A 38 -14.07 -11.02 1.09
C ILE A 38 -14.33 -11.44 2.55
N GLY A 39 -13.47 -11.02 3.48
CA GLY A 39 -13.61 -11.30 4.92
C GLY A 39 -14.75 -10.54 5.60
N GLY A 40 -15.46 -9.67 4.87
CA GLY A 40 -16.56 -8.86 5.37
C GLY A 40 -16.09 -7.49 5.86
N THR A 41 -16.56 -6.43 5.20
CA THR A 41 -16.23 -5.04 5.53
C THR A 41 -16.62 -4.67 6.96
N ALA A 42 -17.76 -5.18 7.45
CA ALA A 42 -18.20 -5.00 8.83
C ALA A 42 -17.21 -5.62 9.84
N ASN A 43 -16.64 -6.79 9.53
CA ASN A 43 -15.65 -7.43 10.40
C ASN A 43 -14.36 -6.62 10.48
N PHE A 44 -13.91 -6.04 9.35
CA PHE A 44 -12.76 -5.15 9.33
C PHE A 44 -12.99 -3.86 10.12
N LEU A 45 -14.16 -3.22 9.96
CA LEU A 45 -14.51 -2.03 10.72
C LEU A 45 -14.59 -2.32 12.23
N ALA A 46 -15.24 -3.43 12.63
CA ALA A 46 -15.30 -3.84 14.02
C ALA A 46 -13.91 -4.16 14.61
N TYR A 47 -13.04 -4.80 13.83
CA TYR A 47 -11.65 -5.03 14.21
C TYR A 47 -10.89 -3.71 14.43
N LEU A 48 -11.09 -2.74 13.54
CA LEU A 48 -10.47 -1.43 13.63
C LEU A 48 -10.97 -0.67 14.87
N HIS A 49 -12.28 -0.62 15.09
CA HIS A 49 -12.89 -0.02 16.29
C HIS A 49 -12.32 -0.61 17.56
N LYS A 50 -12.34 -1.94 17.69
CA LYS A 50 -11.81 -2.65 18.85
C LYS A 50 -10.34 -2.32 19.14
N GLY A 51 -9.53 -2.12 18.09
CA GLY A 51 -8.14 -1.69 18.26
C GLY A 51 -8.04 -0.30 18.88
N PHE A 52 -8.86 0.63 18.42
CA PHE A 52 -8.82 2.03 18.82
C PHE A 52 -9.67 2.36 20.07
N ASP A 53 -10.50 1.45 20.57
CA ASP A 53 -11.36 1.67 21.76
C ASP A 53 -10.59 2.14 23.01
N ALA A 54 -9.36 1.65 23.20
CA ALA A 54 -8.51 2.02 24.33
C ALA A 54 -7.69 3.31 24.09
N THR A 55 -7.94 4.01 22.98
CA THR A 55 -7.18 5.19 22.55
C THR A 55 -8.00 6.46 22.69
N TRP A 56 -7.36 7.61 22.47
CA TRP A 56 -8.02 8.92 22.47
C TRP A 56 -8.77 9.21 21.17
N VAL A 57 -8.70 8.33 20.18
CA VAL A 57 -9.26 8.56 18.84
C VAL A 57 -10.78 8.30 18.87
N PRO A 58 -11.61 9.26 18.43
CA PRO A 58 -13.05 9.09 18.46
C PRO A 58 -13.52 8.09 17.38
N GLU A 59 -14.56 7.33 17.71
CA GLU A 59 -15.12 6.28 16.85
C GLU A 59 -15.45 6.76 15.40
N PRO A 60 -16.08 7.93 15.17
CA PRO A 60 -16.37 8.37 13.81
C PRO A 60 -15.12 8.52 12.93
N LEU A 61 -13.99 8.93 13.52
CA LEU A 61 -12.73 9.08 12.77
C LEU A 61 -12.18 7.71 12.37
N THR A 62 -12.28 6.72 13.25
CA THR A 62 -11.87 5.34 12.95
C THR A 62 -12.76 4.69 11.89
N THR A 63 -14.07 4.99 11.89
CA THR A 63 -14.99 4.54 10.83
C THR A 63 -14.61 5.12 9.47
N VAL A 64 -14.36 6.44 9.40
CA VAL A 64 -13.91 7.11 8.17
C VAL A 64 -12.59 6.53 7.69
N LEU A 65 -11.63 6.36 8.60
CA LEU A 65 -10.33 5.75 8.28
C LEU A 65 -10.49 4.33 7.75
N GLY A 66 -11.35 3.52 8.35
CA GLY A 66 -11.61 2.15 7.90
C GLY A 66 -12.18 2.10 6.48
N TRP A 67 -13.12 2.98 6.15
CA TRP A 67 -13.61 3.10 4.77
C TRP A 67 -12.54 3.59 3.80
N ILE A 68 -11.73 4.58 4.20
CA ILE A 68 -10.60 5.04 3.40
C ILE A 68 -9.67 3.86 3.10
N ILE A 69 -9.28 3.06 4.10
CA ILE A 69 -8.40 1.90 3.91
C ILE A 69 -9.01 0.88 2.93
N LEU A 70 -10.31 0.54 3.09
CA LEU A 70 -11.00 -0.45 2.25
C LEU A 70 -11.00 -0.09 0.76
N PHE A 71 -11.09 1.20 0.42
CA PHE A 71 -11.10 1.66 -0.97
C PHE A 71 -9.72 2.02 -1.48
N VAL A 72 -8.91 2.71 -0.68
CA VAL A 72 -7.60 3.23 -1.11
C VAL A 72 -6.63 2.08 -1.39
N GLU A 73 -6.65 1.00 -0.61
CA GLU A 73 -5.76 -0.16 -0.85
C GLU A 73 -5.90 -0.77 -2.25
N PRO A 74 -7.10 -1.27 -2.65
CA PRO A 74 -7.24 -1.87 -3.96
C PRO A 74 -7.03 -0.84 -5.09
N ILE A 75 -7.42 0.43 -4.89
CA ILE A 75 -7.22 1.48 -5.88
C ILE A 75 -5.73 1.74 -6.13
N ILE A 76 -4.94 1.93 -5.05
CA ILE A 76 -3.49 2.12 -5.18
C ILE A 76 -2.83 0.86 -5.75
N GLY A 77 -3.26 -0.33 -5.32
CA GLY A 77 -2.78 -1.60 -5.88
C GLY A 77 -2.97 -1.67 -7.40
N LEU A 78 -4.18 -1.39 -7.89
CA LEU A 78 -4.47 -1.34 -9.32
C LEU A 78 -3.70 -0.22 -10.03
N TRP A 79 -3.55 0.95 -9.40
CA TRP A 79 -2.81 2.06 -9.97
C TRP A 79 -1.33 1.73 -10.16
N LEU A 80 -0.70 1.11 -9.14
CA LEU A 80 0.66 0.57 -9.23
C LEU A 80 0.77 -0.49 -10.31
N LEU A 81 -0.21 -1.37 -10.50
CA LEU A 81 -0.18 -2.36 -11.58
C LEU A 81 -0.36 -1.73 -12.97
N SER A 82 -1.18 -0.68 -13.10
CA SER A 82 -1.64 -0.13 -14.38
C SER A 82 -0.55 0.41 -15.32
N GLY A 83 0.60 0.81 -14.80
CA GLY A 83 1.66 1.46 -15.60
C GLY A 83 1.65 2.98 -15.53
N ARG A 84 0.51 3.57 -15.16
CA ARG A 84 0.22 4.98 -15.37
C ARG A 84 0.75 5.83 -14.23
N SER A 85 1.37 6.96 -14.56
CA SER A 85 1.86 7.97 -13.61
C SER A 85 2.65 7.36 -12.45
N LYS A 86 3.69 6.56 -12.76
CA LYS A 86 4.45 5.74 -11.81
C LYS A 86 4.86 6.51 -10.54
N ARG A 87 5.40 7.72 -10.72
CA ARG A 87 5.79 8.61 -9.62
C ARG A 87 4.63 8.90 -8.67
N LEU A 88 3.46 9.29 -9.21
CA LEU A 88 2.29 9.60 -8.40
C LEU A 88 1.72 8.37 -7.71
N ALA A 89 1.67 7.23 -8.40
CA ALA A 89 1.21 5.97 -7.80
C ALA A 89 2.07 5.56 -6.60
N PHE A 90 3.40 5.66 -6.72
CA PHE A 90 4.31 5.38 -5.62
C PHE A 90 4.24 6.43 -4.51
N ALA A 91 4.12 7.72 -4.82
CA ALA A 91 3.97 8.77 -3.82
C ALA A 91 2.69 8.57 -3.00
N SER A 92 1.55 8.32 -3.66
CA SER A 92 0.29 8.03 -2.98
C SER A 92 0.35 6.74 -2.15
N ALA A 93 1.09 5.72 -2.61
CA ALA A 93 1.34 4.52 -1.81
C ALA A 93 2.16 4.84 -0.55
N ALA A 94 3.20 5.69 -0.66
CA ALA A 94 4.00 6.11 0.48
C ALA A 94 3.17 6.87 1.52
N ASP A 95 2.35 7.83 1.08
CA ASP A 95 1.45 8.59 1.96
C ASP A 95 0.44 7.67 2.66
N PHE A 96 -0.12 6.71 1.91
CA PHE A 96 -1.04 5.73 2.47
C PHE A 96 -0.36 4.81 3.50
N PHE A 97 0.84 4.28 3.20
CA PHE A 97 1.59 3.49 4.18
C PHE A 97 1.97 4.31 5.41
N PHE A 98 2.29 5.58 5.25
CA PHE A 98 2.58 6.46 6.37
C PHE A 98 1.35 6.69 7.25
N LEU A 99 0.16 6.83 6.65
CA LEU A 99 -1.11 6.86 7.39
C LEU A 99 -1.31 5.57 8.21
N LEU A 100 -0.97 4.40 7.65
CA LEU A 100 -1.02 3.13 8.37
C LEU A 100 0.01 3.05 9.51
N VAL A 101 1.24 3.51 9.27
CA VAL A 101 2.28 3.65 10.31
C VAL A 101 1.77 4.50 11.47
N PHE A 102 1.17 5.65 11.16
CA PHE A 102 0.63 6.55 12.16
C PHE A 102 -0.46 5.87 13.00
N GLY A 103 -1.43 5.20 12.35
CA GLY A 103 -2.47 4.45 13.04
C GLY A 103 -1.92 3.35 13.95
N GLN A 104 -0.97 2.54 13.47
CA GLN A 104 -0.36 1.47 14.27
C GLN A 104 0.52 2.00 15.41
N THR A 105 1.08 3.21 15.27
CA THR A 105 1.82 3.88 16.34
C THR A 105 0.90 4.28 17.49
N ILE A 106 -0.32 4.78 17.19
CA ILE A 106 -1.33 5.06 18.21
C ILE A 106 -1.72 3.78 18.96
N LEU A 107 -1.86 2.67 18.23
CA LEU A 107 -2.15 1.34 18.78
C LEU A 107 -0.95 0.70 19.51
N LYS A 108 0.24 1.32 19.46
CA LYS A 108 1.49 0.82 20.05
C LYS A 108 1.94 -0.56 19.52
N HIS A 109 1.54 -0.90 18.29
CA HIS A 109 1.99 -2.11 17.59
C HIS A 109 3.34 -1.84 16.90
N TYR A 110 4.41 -1.72 17.68
CA TYR A 110 5.73 -1.30 17.17
C TYR A 110 6.35 -2.27 16.15
N ASP A 111 6.00 -3.55 16.24
CA ASP A 111 6.36 -4.58 15.26
C ASP A 111 5.72 -4.31 13.89
N VAL A 112 4.43 -3.97 13.86
CA VAL A 112 3.71 -3.62 12.63
C VAL A 112 4.19 -2.27 12.08
N VAL A 113 4.49 -1.31 12.96
CA VAL A 113 5.07 -0.01 12.59
C VAL A 113 6.39 -0.18 11.86
N ALA A 114 7.30 -1.01 12.39
CA ALA A 114 8.60 -1.26 11.77
C ALA A 114 8.47 -1.88 10.37
N ASN A 115 7.54 -2.83 10.20
CA ASN A 115 7.25 -3.43 8.90
C ASN A 115 6.66 -2.41 7.91
N ASN A 116 5.70 -1.60 8.36
CA ASN A 116 5.08 -0.60 7.50
C ASN A 116 6.06 0.51 7.07
N TRP A 117 7.01 0.88 7.93
CA TRP A 117 8.08 1.81 7.57
C TRP A 117 8.92 1.33 6.39
N GLN A 118 9.17 0.03 6.26
CA GLN A 118 9.88 -0.53 5.11
C GLN A 118 9.09 -0.28 3.82
N TYR A 119 7.76 -0.45 3.84
CA TYR A 119 6.91 -0.16 2.69
C TYR A 119 6.87 1.33 2.33
N VAL A 120 6.88 2.23 3.33
CA VAL A 120 6.99 3.69 3.10
C VAL A 120 8.28 4.00 2.36
N VAL A 121 9.42 3.51 2.85
CA VAL A 121 10.73 3.76 2.23
C VAL A 121 10.79 3.17 0.83
N LEU A 122 10.32 1.94 0.63
CA LEU A 122 10.27 1.31 -0.69
C LEU A 122 9.41 2.12 -1.67
N ALA A 123 8.24 2.58 -1.24
CA ALA A 123 7.37 3.42 -2.06
C ALA A 123 8.04 4.76 -2.41
N MET A 124 8.69 5.44 -1.45
CA MET A 124 9.42 6.67 -1.71
C MET A 124 10.59 6.47 -2.69
N VAL A 125 11.37 5.40 -2.54
CA VAL A 125 12.44 5.04 -3.48
C VAL A 125 11.87 4.77 -4.87
N GLY A 126 10.74 4.05 -4.95
CA GLY A 126 10.02 3.83 -6.20
C GLY A 126 9.57 5.14 -6.87
N ALA A 127 9.08 6.10 -6.07
CA ALA A 127 8.68 7.42 -6.56
C ALA A 127 9.87 8.22 -7.10
N PHE A 128 10.96 8.28 -6.34
CA PHE A 128 12.20 8.96 -6.73
C PHE A 128 12.79 8.39 -8.02
N MET A 129 12.92 7.06 -8.12
CA MET A 129 13.48 6.42 -9.32
C MET A 129 12.57 6.55 -10.56
N SER A 130 11.30 6.91 -10.36
CA SER A 130 10.32 7.12 -11.43
C SER A 130 10.32 8.54 -12.00
N GLU A 131 11.11 9.49 -11.45
CA GLU A 131 11.17 10.88 -11.95
C GLU A 131 11.67 11.01 -13.40
N ASP A 132 12.48 10.05 -13.86
CA ASP A 132 13.12 10.10 -15.19
C ASP A 132 12.47 9.16 -16.23
N SER A 133 11.18 8.80 -16.07
CA SER A 133 10.53 7.70 -16.84
C SER A 133 9.23 8.08 -17.53
#